data_AF-F6INY2-F1
#
_entry.id   AF-F6INY2-F1
#
_cell.length_a   1.000
_cell.length_b   1.000
_cell.length_c   1.000
_cell.angle_alpha   90.00
_cell.angle_beta   90.00
_cell.angle_gamma   90.00
#
_symmetry.space_group_name_H-M   'P 1'
#
loop_
_entity.id
_entity.type
_entity.pdbx_description
1 polymer ?
#
loop_
_entity_poly.entity_id
_entity_poly.type
_entity_poly.pdbx_seq_one_letter_code
_entity_poly.pdbx_strand_id
1 'polypeptide(L)'
;MLNTKLVAWSLGIWTTITFLVCVIYGLVTPQSLRMSGFLEMMLPAFKWLTWWGFLLGLVEAFLYGVYAGLVFCPIYNLLHRRWGARPTMMPFGRSYRD
;
A
#
# COMPACT_ATOMS: atom_id res chain seq x y z
N MET A 1 9.70 1.87 -16.08
CA MET A 1 8.27 1.65 -15.76
C MET A 1 8.22 0.78 -14.54
N LEU A 2 7.51 1.21 -13.49
CA LEU A 2 7.46 0.46 -12.24
C LEU A 2 6.64 -0.83 -12.45
N ASN A 3 7.17 -1.99 -12.01
CA ASN A 3 6.48 -3.27 -12.16
C ASN A 3 5.36 -3.37 -11.13
N THR A 4 4.13 -3.09 -11.58
CA THR A 4 2.92 -3.03 -10.77
C THR A 4 2.70 -4.29 -9.94
N LYS A 5 3.05 -5.48 -10.47
CA LYS A 5 2.91 -6.73 -9.72
C LYS A 5 3.83 -6.75 -8.51
N LEU A 6 5.10 -6.42 -8.71
CA LEU A 6 6.12 -6.52 -7.65
C LEU A 6 5.79 -5.54 -6.51
N VAL A 7 5.36 -4.33 -6.84
CA VAL A 7 4.96 -3.31 -5.84
C VAL A 7 3.68 -3.68 -5.10
N ALA A 8 2.68 -4.22 -5.79
CA ALA A 8 1.45 -4.69 -5.16
C ALA A 8 1.72 -5.84 -4.16
N TRP A 9 2.57 -6.80 -4.52
CA TRP A 9 2.99 -7.88 -3.62
C TRP A 9 3.81 -7.37 -2.43
N SER A 10 4.76 -6.45 -2.65
CA SER A 10 5.57 -5.87 -1.55
C SER A 10 4.72 -5.07 -0.56
N LEU A 11 3.80 -4.23 -1.03
CA LEU A 11 2.90 -3.45 -0.17
C LEU A 11 1.90 -4.34 0.57
N GLY A 12 1.36 -5.37 -0.08
CA GLY A 12 0.46 -6.34 0.57
C GLY A 12 1.12 -7.12 1.70
N ILE A 13 2.36 -7.60 1.49
CA ILE A 13 3.13 -8.30 2.54
C ILE A 13 3.47 -7.34 3.68
N TRP A 14 3.88 -6.11 3.37
CA TRP A 14 4.22 -5.11 4.38
C TRP A 14 3.02 -4.76 5.27
N THR A 15 1.85 -4.46 4.70
CA THR A 15 0.64 -4.17 5.49
C THR A 15 0.19 -5.38 6.32
N THR A 16 0.33 -6.59 5.78
CA THR A 16 0.01 -7.83 6.52
C THR A 16 0.91 -7.99 7.75
N ILE A 17 2.22 -7.77 7.60
CA ILE A 17 3.16 -7.85 8.73
C ILE A 17 2.84 -6.79 9.78
N THR A 18 2.61 -5.54 9.35
CA THR A 18 2.22 -4.46 10.29
C THR A 18 0.92 -4.80 11.02
N PHE A 19 -0.09 -5.34 10.33
CA PHE A 19 -1.33 -5.79 10.95
C PHE A 19 -1.09 -6.85 12.03
N LEU A 20 -0.26 -7.86 11.75
CA LEU A 20 0.09 -8.89 12.74
C LEU A 20 0.78 -8.29 13.97
N VAL A 21 1.72 -7.36 13.76
CA VAL A 21 2.37 -6.64 14.86
C VAL A 21 1.35 -5.84 15.67
N CYS A 22 0.40 -5.17 15.02
CA CYS A 22 -0.68 -4.44 15.69
C CYS A 22 -1.57 -5.36 16.53
N VAL A 23 -1.93 -6.55 16.03
CA VAL A 23 -2.73 -7.52 16.77
C VAL A 23 -1.98 -8.06 17.98
N ILE A 24 -0.71 -8.42 17.83
CA ILE A 24 0.15 -8.88 18.95
C ILE A 24 0.26 -7.80 20.02
N TYR A 25 0.48 -6.54 19.61
CA TYR A 25 0.56 -5.42 20.54
C TYR A 25 -0.75 -5.21 21.33
N GLY A 26 -1.90 -5.32 20.66
CA GLY A 26 -3.22 -5.25 21.29
C GLY A 26 -3.55 -6.45 22.21
N LEU A 27 -2.88 -7.59 22.03
CA LEU A 27 -2.96 -8.76 22.91
C LEU A 27 -2.06 -8.62 24.15
N VAL A 28 -0.89 -8.00 24.00
CA VAL A 28 0.10 -7.83 25.09
C VAL A 28 -0.29 -6.70 26.05
N THR A 29 -1.12 -5.73 25.63
CA THR A 29 -1.56 -4.60 26.48
C THR A 29 -2.99 -4.80 27.02
N PRO A 30 -3.19 -4.94 28.37
CA PRO A 30 -4.53 -5.18 28.91
C PRO A 30 -5.32 -3.90 29.32
N GLN A 31 -6.60 -3.90 28.92
CA GLN A 31 -7.82 -3.49 29.65
C GLN A 31 -8.28 -2.01 29.80
N SER A 32 -7.52 -0.95 29.48
CA SER A 32 -8.03 0.45 29.68
C SER A 32 -8.21 1.29 28.40
N LEU A 33 -7.45 1.02 27.34
CA LEU A 33 -7.55 1.73 26.07
C LEU A 33 -8.32 0.88 25.06
N ARG A 34 -9.64 0.98 25.15
CA ARG A 34 -10.57 0.42 24.17
C ARG A 34 -10.44 1.16 22.84
N MET A 35 -9.34 0.89 22.13
CA MET A 35 -9.14 1.28 20.73
C MET A 35 -9.76 0.24 19.77
N SER A 36 -10.64 -0.63 20.30
CA SER A 36 -11.52 -1.46 19.49
C SER A 36 -12.45 -0.62 18.61
N GLY A 37 -12.80 0.60 19.03
CA GLY A 37 -13.56 1.54 18.20
C GLY A 37 -12.82 1.97 16.94
N PHE A 38 -11.49 2.07 16.94
CA PHE A 38 -10.72 2.40 15.74
C PHE A 38 -10.64 1.21 14.77
N LEU A 39 -10.53 -0.03 15.28
CA LEU A 39 -10.61 -1.24 14.45
C LEU A 39 -12.03 -1.48 13.92
N GLU A 40 -13.08 -1.25 14.73
CA GLU A 40 -14.49 -1.36 14.28
C GLU A 40 -14.86 -0.26 13.27
N MET A 41 -14.30 0.95 13.40
CA MET A 41 -14.56 2.05 12.47
C MET A 41 -13.78 1.90 11.16
N MET A 42 -12.60 1.29 11.19
CA MET A 42 -11.84 0.94 9.99
C MET A 42 -12.38 -0.34 9.32
N LEU A 43 -12.90 -1.31 10.10
CA LEU A 43 -13.49 -2.56 9.64
C LEU A 43 -14.84 -2.85 10.37
N PRO A 44 -15.99 -2.40 9.83
CA PRO A 44 -17.30 -2.56 10.47
C PRO A 44 -17.77 -4.02 10.64
N ALA A 45 -17.10 -4.99 10.02
CA ALA A 45 -17.35 -6.43 10.19
C ALA A 45 -16.49 -7.09 11.30
N PHE A 46 -15.56 -6.35 11.92
CA PHE A 46 -14.58 -6.89 12.86
C PHE A 46 -15.16 -7.01 14.27
N LYS A 47 -15.56 -8.22 14.69
CA LYS A 47 -15.89 -8.51 16.10
C LYS A 47 -14.63 -8.87 16.89
N TRP A 48 -14.27 -8.01 17.83
CA TRP A 48 -13.13 -8.16 18.73
C TRP A 48 -13.12 -9.54 19.41
N LEU A 49 -11.96 -10.23 19.36
CA LEU A 49 -11.70 -11.54 20.00
C LEU A 49 -12.49 -12.75 19.43
N THR A 50 -12.88 -12.74 18.16
CA THR A 50 -13.37 -13.94 17.45
C THR A 50 -12.35 -14.44 16.43
N TRP A 51 -12.20 -15.77 16.32
CA TRP A 51 -11.31 -16.42 15.33
C TRP A 51 -11.59 -15.93 13.89
N TRP A 52 -12.87 -15.69 13.57
CA TRP A 52 -13.32 -15.16 12.29
C TRP A 52 -12.96 -13.68 12.09
N GLY A 53 -13.06 -12.84 13.12
CA GLY A 53 -12.67 -11.43 13.04
C GLY A 53 -11.20 -11.26 12.67
N PHE A 54 -10.31 -12.02 13.31
CA PHE A 54 -8.87 -11.99 13.00
C PHE A 54 -8.56 -12.37 11.54
N LEU A 55 -9.16 -13.46 11.05
CA LEU A 55 -9.00 -13.91 9.66
C LEU A 55 -9.52 -12.89 8.65
N LEU A 56 -10.68 -12.29 8.91
CA LEU A 56 -11.23 -11.24 8.05
C LEU A 56 -10.35 -9.99 8.04
N GLY A 57 -9.86 -9.54 9.21
CA GLY A 57 -8.95 -8.40 9.30
C GLY A 57 -7.62 -8.62 8.59
N LEU A 58 -7.07 -9.83 8.66
CA LEU A 58 -5.86 -10.20 7.93
C LEU A 58 -6.07 -10.12 6.41
N VAL A 59 -7.20 -10.65 5.93
CA VAL A 59 -7.55 -10.65 4.52
C VAL A 59 -7.79 -9.22 4.03
N GLU A 60 -8.53 -8.41 4.78
CA GLU A 60 -8.77 -7.00 4.43
C GLU A 60 -7.47 -6.19 4.41
N ALA A 61 -6.61 -6.32 5.42
CA ALA A 61 -5.33 -5.61 5.48
C ALA A 61 -4.40 -5.96 4.30
N PHE A 62 -4.39 -7.23 3.89
CA PHE A 62 -3.68 -7.68 2.69
C PHE A 62 -4.28 -7.05 1.42
N LEU A 63 -5.61 -7.11 1.27
CA LEU A 63 -6.32 -6.50 0.14
C LEU A 63 -6.09 -4.99 0.03
N TYR A 64 -6.09 -4.26 1.14
CA TYR A 64 -5.78 -2.82 1.16
C TYR A 64 -4.34 -2.53 0.73
N GLY A 65 -3.36 -3.34 1.14
CA GLY A 65 -1.96 -3.18 0.71
C GLY A 65 -1.77 -3.46 -0.79
N VAL A 66 -2.40 -4.52 -1.30
CA VAL A 66 -2.40 -4.83 -2.74
C VAL A 66 -3.09 -3.71 -3.53
N TYR A 67 -4.24 -3.22 -3.05
CA TYR A 67 -4.96 -2.09 -3.64
C TYR A 67 -4.10 -0.82 -3.69
N ALA A 68 -3.42 -0.48 -2.60
CA ALA A 68 -2.51 0.66 -2.56
C ALA A 68 -1.40 0.55 -3.61
N GLY A 69 -0.77 -0.63 -3.75
CA GLY A 69 0.26 -0.85 -4.78
C GLY A 69 -0.28 -0.79 -6.21
N LEU A 70 -1.47 -1.36 -6.45
CA LEU A 70 -2.13 -1.31 -7.76
C LEU A 70 -2.52 0.11 -8.17
N VAL A 71 -2.94 0.97 -7.23
CA VAL A 71 -3.32 2.37 -7.50
C VAL A 71 -2.10 3.28 -7.55
N PHE A 72 -1.10 3.05 -6.70
CA PHE A 72 0.10 3.89 -6.62
C PHE A 72 0.97 3.78 -7.88
N CYS A 73 1.17 2.57 -8.43
CA CYS A 73 1.99 2.37 -9.62
C CYS A 73 1.54 3.12 -10.89
N PRO A 74 0.26 3.10 -11.32
CA PRO A 74 -0.18 3.86 -12.48
C PRO A 74 -0.09 5.37 -12.22
N ILE A 75 -0.40 5.85 -11.02
CA ILE A 75 -0.23 7.26 -10.63
C ILE A 75 1.25 7.66 -10.75
N TYR A 76 2.16 6.87 -10.18
CA TYR A 76 3.60 7.11 -10.27
C TYR A 76 4.09 7.09 -11.73
N ASN A 77 3.67 6.10 -12.52
CA ASN A 77 4.05 6.01 -13.93
C ASN A 77 3.49 7.19 -14.76
N LEU A 78 2.28 7.68 -14.44
CA LEU A 78 1.68 8.87 -15.08
C LEU A 78 2.44 10.14 -14.70
N LEU A 79 2.71 10.35 -13.40
CA LEU A 79 3.44 11.51 -12.93
C LEU A 79 4.89 11.51 -13.45
N HIS A 80 5.53 10.34 -13.47
CA HIS A 80 6.86 10.15 -14.07
C HIS A 80 6.83 10.47 -15.58
N ARG A 81 5.77 10.11 -16.31
CA ARG A 81 5.63 10.51 -17.73
C ARG A 81 5.40 12.02 -17.90
N ARG A 82 4.67 12.66 -16.99
CA ARG A 82 4.32 14.09 -17.06
C ARG A 82 5.48 15.00 -16.62
N TRP A 83 6.27 14.59 -15.62
CA TRP A 83 7.35 15.40 -15.05
C TRP A 83 8.75 14.92 -15.44
N GLY A 84 8.89 13.65 -15.85
CA GLY A 84 10.13 13.12 -16.43
C GLY A 84 10.33 13.50 -17.90
N ALA A 85 9.30 14.05 -18.55
CA ALA A 85 9.44 14.78 -19.80
C ALA A 85 9.96 16.19 -19.49
N ARG A 86 11.23 16.30 -19.07
CA ARG A 86 12.00 17.45 -19.54
C ARG A 86 12.01 17.28 -21.06
N PRO A 87 11.51 18.23 -21.86
CA PRO A 87 11.92 18.28 -23.24
C PRO A 87 13.43 18.48 -23.16
N THR A 88 14.20 17.41 -23.33
CA THR A 88 15.56 17.58 -23.80
C THR A 88 15.37 18.16 -25.19
N MET A 89 15.30 19.48 -25.22
CA MET A 89 15.51 20.31 -26.38
C MET A 89 16.71 19.68 -27.08
N MET A 90 16.46 18.98 -28.19
CA MET A 90 17.54 18.61 -29.09
C MET A 90 18.16 19.93 -29.53
N PRO A 91 19.43 20.24 -29.20
CA PRO A 91 20.09 21.31 -29.89
C PRO A 91 20.23 20.81 -31.33
N PHE A 92 19.60 21.55 -32.22
CA PHE A 92 19.83 21.54 -33.65
C PHE A 92 21.33 21.37 -33.92
N GLY A 93 21.72 20.23 -34.48
CA GLY A 93 23.14 19.87 -34.61
C GLY A 93 23.38 18.72 -35.55
N ARG A 94 22.61 18.64 -36.65
CA ARG A 94 22.93 17.77 -37.78
C ARG A 94 23.96 18.48 -38.66
N SER A 95 25.19 18.59 -38.18
CA SER A 95 26.36 18.99 -38.96
C SER A 95 27.25 17.76 -39.14
N TYR A 96 26.78 16.81 -39.95
CA TYR A 96 27.60 15.73 -40.51
C TYR A 96 27.43 15.77 -42.03
N ARG A 97 27.96 16.85 -42.58
CA ARG A 97 28.28 17.04 -43.99
C ARG A 97 29.55 17.89 -43.94
N ASP A 98 30.52 17.50 -44.78
CA ASP A 98 31.85 18.07 -45.01
C ASP A 98 33.01 17.30 -44.34
#